data_AF-A0A9W9GAQ9-F1
#
_entry.id   AF-A0A9W9GAQ9-F1
#
_cell.length_a   1.000
_cell.length_b   1.000
_cell.length_c   1.000
_cell.angle_alpha   90.00
_cell.angle_beta   90.00
_cell.angle_gamma   90.00
#
_symmetry.space_group_name_H-M   'P 1'
#
loop_
_entity.id
_entity.type
_entity.pdbx_description
1 polymer ?
#
loop_
_entity_poly.entity_id
_entity_poly.type
_entity_poly.pdbx_seq_one_letter_code
_entity_poly.pdbx_strand_id
1 'polypeptide(L)'
;MSLPFSTLPVSARICPTPFKAAIPNDKLSELETLLKLSKLAPDTYENSQTDRRYGVTSVWLKTMREQWLNSFSWYATIAHVD
;
A
#
# COMPACT_ATOMS: atom_id res chain seq x y z
N MET A 1 18.46 -11.75 16.84
CA MET A 1 17.29 -12.57 16.49
C MET A 1 17.60 -13.20 15.14
N SER A 2 17.74 -14.52 15.06
CA SER A 2 17.97 -15.23 13.80
C SER A 2 16.60 -15.50 13.16
N LEU A 3 16.37 -14.99 11.95
CA LEU A 3 15.13 -15.25 11.19
C LEU A 3 15.26 -16.58 10.43
N PRO A 4 14.18 -17.37 10.27
CA PRO A 4 14.23 -18.55 9.43
C PRO A 4 14.58 -18.16 7.98
N PHE A 5 15.35 -18.99 7.29
CA PHE A 5 15.81 -18.75 5.92
C PHE A 5 16.72 -17.52 5.71
N SER A 6 17.22 -16.88 6.78
CA SER A 6 18.13 -15.73 6.68
C SER A 6 19.63 -16.08 6.60
N THR A 7 19.97 -17.37 6.70
CA THR A 7 21.37 -17.83 6.63
C THR A 7 21.89 -17.76 5.21
N LEU A 8 22.99 -17.03 5.02
CA LEU A 8 23.64 -16.91 3.72
C LEU A 8 24.33 -18.22 3.31
N PRO A 9 24.37 -18.53 2.00
CA PRO A 9 25.21 -19.62 1.49
C PRO A 9 26.68 -19.39 1.83
N VAL A 10 27.41 -20.47 2.10
CA VAL A 10 28.86 -20.41 2.42
C VAL A 10 29.68 -19.81 1.27
N SER A 11 29.21 -19.96 0.03
CA SER A 11 29.83 -19.40 -1.18
C SER A 11 29.51 -17.93 -1.44
N ALA A 12 28.78 -17.26 -0.54
CA ALA A 12 28.42 -15.85 -0.71
C ALA A 12 29.67 -14.96 -0.73
N ARG A 13 29.85 -14.22 -1.83
CA ARG A 13 30.94 -13.25 -2.00
C ARG A 13 30.62 -11.86 -1.47
N ILE A 14 29.34 -11.63 -1.16
CA ILE A 14 28.81 -10.36 -0.67
C ILE A 14 27.97 -10.69 0.56
N CYS A 15 28.18 -9.93 1.64
CA CYS A 15 27.40 -10.03 2.87
C CYS A 15 26.34 -8.92 2.87
N PRO A 16 25.09 -9.19 2.48
CA PRO A 16 24.02 -8.19 2.55
C PRO A 16 23.75 -7.79 4.00
N THR A 17 23.40 -6.53 4.19
CA THR A 17 22.93 -6.01 5.48
C THR A 17 21.47 -6.37 5.67
N PRO A 18 21.07 -6.97 6.81
CA PRO A 18 19.67 -7.18 7.13
C PRO A 18 18.89 -5.87 7.05
N PHE A 19 17.75 -5.90 6.38
CA PHE A 19 16.87 -4.75 6.20
C PHE A 19 15.53 -5.03 6.87
N LYS A 20 14.97 -4.00 7.51
CA LYS A 20 13.64 -4.02 8.10
C LYS A 20 12.84 -2.85 7.55
N ALA A 21 11.63 -3.10 7.07
CA ALA A 21 10.76 -2.02 6.61
C ALA A 21 10.18 -1.28 7.82
N ALA A 22 10.68 -0.08 8.09
CA ALA A 22 10.17 0.78 9.16
C ALA A 22 9.68 2.10 8.57
N ILE A 23 8.35 2.26 8.47
CA ILE A 23 7.75 3.50 8.01
C ILE A 23 7.44 4.39 9.21
N PRO A 24 7.96 5.63 9.23
CA PRO A 24 7.65 6.61 10.27
C PRO A 24 6.15 6.93 10.38
N ASN A 25 5.66 7.14 11.60
CA ASN A 25 4.23 7.39 11.86
C ASN A 25 3.73 8.71 11.23
N ASP A 26 4.60 9.72 11.13
CA ASP A 26 4.31 10.99 10.46
C ASP A 26 4.01 10.78 8.97
N LYS A 27 4.72 9.86 8.30
CA LYS A 27 4.45 9.51 6.89
C LYS A 27 3.11 8.82 6.70
N LEU A 28 2.69 8.00 7.67
CA LEU A 28 1.36 7.37 7.63
C LEU A 28 0.24 8.40 7.86
N SER A 29 0.46 9.33 8.79
CA SER A 29 -0.49 10.44 9.03
C SER A 29 -0.58 11.39 7.82
N GLU A 30 0.55 11.66 7.17
CA GLU A 30 0.62 12.43 5.92
C GLU A 30 -0.19 11.73 4.82
N LEU A 31 0.00 10.42 4.62
CA LEU A 31 -0.77 9.63 3.66
C LEU A 31 -2.28 9.72 3.92
N GLU A 32 -2.72 9.51 5.16
CA GLU A 32 -4.13 9.60 5.53
C GLU A 32 -4.71 10.99 5.24
N THR A 33 -3.94 12.04 5.54
CA THR A 33 -4.33 13.44 5.27
C THR A 33 -4.46 13.68 3.76
N LEU A 34 -3.50 13.23 2.96
CA LEU A 34 -3.56 13.36 1.50
C LEU A 34 -4.76 12.61 0.91
N LEU A 35 -5.08 11.42 1.43
CA LEU A 35 -6.26 10.66 1.02
C LEU A 35 -7.57 11.36 1.39
N LYS A 36 -7.64 12.05 2.54
CA LYS A 36 -8.80 12.87 2.96
C LYS A 36 -8.97 14.13 2.11
N LEU A 37 -7.87 14.75 1.67
CA LEU A 37 -7.91 15.97 0.86
C LEU A 37 -8.05 15.72 -0.65
N SER A 38 -7.73 14.50 -1.11
CA SER A 38 -7.82 14.14 -2.52
C SER A 38 -9.23 14.32 -3.08
N LYS A 39 -9.35 15.13 -4.14
CA LYS A 39 -10.59 15.31 -4.89
C LYS A 39 -10.76 14.15 -5.86
N LEU A 40 -11.99 13.66 -5.96
CA LEU A 40 -12.35 12.66 -6.96
C LEU A 40 -12.91 13.35 -8.20
N ALA A 41 -12.72 12.72 -9.36
CA ALA A 41 -13.32 13.19 -10.60
C ALA A 41 -14.86 13.20 -10.49
N PRO A 42 -15.54 14.13 -11.19
CA PRO A 42 -16.99 14.05 -11.34
C PRO A 42 -17.38 12.79 -12.13
N ASP A 43 -18.65 12.41 -12.06
CA ASP A 43 -19.14 11.26 -12.83
C ASP A 43 -19.14 11.62 -14.33
N THR A 44 -18.55 10.74 -15.15
CA THR A 44 -18.41 10.89 -16.61
C THR A 44 -18.91 9.62 -17.32
N TYR A 45 -18.99 9.68 -18.66
CA TYR A 45 -19.36 8.51 -19.45
C TYR A 45 -18.33 7.37 -19.27
N GLU A 46 -17.05 7.69 -19.24
CA GLU A 46 -15.96 6.72 -19.17
C GLU A 46 -15.93 6.00 -17.81
N ASN A 47 -16.05 6.75 -16.72
CA ASN A 47 -15.95 6.21 -15.36
C ASN A 47 -17.23 5.53 -14.85
N SER A 48 -18.30 5.54 -15.63
CA SER A 48 -19.55 4.81 -15.39
C SER A 48 -19.60 3.43 -16.08
N GLN A 49 -18.63 3.10 -16.93
CA GLN A 49 -18.58 1.80 -17.61
C GLN A 49 -18.15 0.67 -16.66
N THR A 50 -19.10 -0.19 -16.27
CA THR A 50 -18.88 -1.28 -15.29
C THR A 50 -17.94 -2.39 -15.79
N ASP A 51 -17.77 -2.51 -17.11
CA ASP A 51 -16.84 -3.46 -17.72
C ASP A 51 -15.38 -2.98 -17.73
N ARG A 52 -15.12 -1.78 -17.20
CA ARG A 52 -13.78 -1.18 -17.08
C ARG A 52 -13.06 -1.00 -18.40
N ARG A 53 -13.79 -0.93 -19.52
CA ARG A 53 -13.19 -0.74 -20.86
C ARG A 53 -12.37 0.56 -20.99
N TYR A 54 -12.64 1.54 -20.13
CA TYR A 54 -11.94 2.83 -20.06
C TYR A 54 -11.15 3.02 -18.75
N GLY A 55 -10.91 1.95 -18.00
CA GLY A 55 -10.16 1.98 -16.74
C GLY A 55 -11.03 1.87 -15.49
N VAL A 56 -10.59 2.50 -14.41
CA VAL A 56 -11.26 2.41 -13.10
C VAL A 56 -12.58 3.18 -13.10
N THR A 57 -13.58 2.61 -12.42
CA THR A 57 -14.89 3.27 -12.29
C THR A 57 -14.90 4.24 -11.12
N SER A 58 -15.77 5.25 -11.17
CA SER A 58 -15.99 6.18 -10.05
C SER A 58 -16.43 5.44 -8.79
N VAL A 59 -17.26 4.40 -8.95
CA VAL A 59 -17.72 3.56 -7.84
C VAL A 59 -16.54 2.85 -7.18
N TRP A 60 -15.71 2.17 -7.96
CA TRP A 60 -14.55 1.45 -7.43
C TRP A 60 -13.58 2.40 -6.71
N LEU A 61 -13.32 3.58 -7.27
CA LEU A 61 -12.39 4.54 -6.69
C LEU A 61 -12.92 5.14 -5.37
N LYS A 62 -14.22 5.46 -5.30
CA LYS A 62 -14.89 5.92 -4.07
C LYS A 62 -14.80 4.85 -2.97
N THR A 63 -15.16 3.60 -3.30
CA THR A 63 -15.09 2.47 -2.35
C THR A 63 -13.67 2.21 -1.86
N MET A 64 -12.68 2.22 -2.76
CA MET A 64 -11.29 1.97 -2.37
C MET A 64 -10.73 3.06 -1.47
N ARG A 65 -11.08 4.33 -1.73
CA ARG A 65 -10.72 5.44 -0.86
C ARG A 65 -11.28 5.25 0.56
N GLU A 66 -12.55 4.85 0.67
CA GLU A 66 -13.17 4.58 1.98
C GLU A 66 -12.51 3.40 2.70
N GLN A 67 -12.20 2.32 1.97
CA GLN A 67 -11.46 1.18 2.54
C GLN A 67 -10.06 1.58 3.02
N TRP A 68 -9.37 2.45 2.26
CA TRP A 68 -8.03 2.89 2.63
C TRP A 68 -8.04 3.77 3.89
N LEU A 69 -9.07 4.59 4.07
CA LEU A 69 -9.21 5.46 5.23
C LEU A 69 -9.70 4.74 6.49
N ASN A 70 -10.56 3.72 6.34
CA ASN A 70 -11.29 3.15 7.48
C ASN A 70 -10.87 1.71 7.84
N SER A 71 -10.37 0.94 6.88
CA SER A 71 -10.12 -0.50 7.05
C SER A 71 -8.65 -0.88 6.93
N PHE A 72 -7.86 -0.12 6.17
CA PHE A 72 -6.47 -0.48 5.88
C PHE A 72 -5.53 -0.14 7.04
N SER A 73 -4.73 -1.12 7.46
CA SER A 73 -3.69 -0.95 8.48
C SER A 73 -2.31 -1.31 7.93
N TRP A 74 -1.46 -0.29 7.78
CA TRP A 74 -0.09 -0.45 7.30
C TRP A 74 0.78 -1.31 8.26
N TYR A 75 0.53 -1.21 9.56
CA TYR A 75 1.26 -2.01 10.57
C TYR A 75 0.98 -3.50 10.43
N ALA A 76 -0.28 -3.88 10.17
CA ALA A 76 -0.63 -5.27 9.92
C ALA A 76 0.08 -5.79 8.67
N THR A 77 0.19 -4.96 7.62
CA THR A 77 0.90 -5.33 6.40
C THR A 77 2.40 -5.51 6.62
N ILE A 78 3.08 -4.59 7.33
CA ILE A 78 4.52 -4.74 7.63
C ILE A 78 4.79 -5.98 8.48
N ALA A 79 3.94 -6.29 9.46
CA ALA A 79 4.13 -7.45 10.33
C ALA A 79 4.14 -8.79 9.57
N HIS A 80 3.60 -8.85 8.35
CA HIS A 80 3.71 -10.01 7.46
C HIS A 80 4.99 -10.04 6.61
N VAL A 81 5.67 -8.90 6.47
CA VAL A 81 6.89 -8.75 5.67
C VAL A 81 8.15 -8.95 6.51
N ASP A 82 8.06 -8.65 7.82
CA ASP A 82 9.12 -8.87 8.82
C ASP A 82 9.15 -10.32 9.34
#